data_AF-A0A137SWM0-F1
#
_entry.id   AF-A0A137SWM0-F1
#
_cell.length_a   1.000
_cell.length_b   1.000
_cell.length_c   1.000
_cell.angle_alpha   90.00
_cell.angle_beta   90.00
_cell.angle_gamma   90.00
#
_symmetry.space_group_name_H-M   'P 1'
#
loop_
_entity.id
_entity.type
_entity.pdbx_description
1 polymer ?
#
loop_
_entity_poly.entity_id
_entity_poly.type
_entity_poly.pdbx_seq_one_letter_code
_entity_poly.pdbx_strand_id
1 'polypeptide(L)'
;MNKIELLAPAGDLNKLKTALMYGADAVYLGGEAFGLRKASKNFSLADIEEGVKLAHKLGKKVHVTLNIIPHNKDTHGVDDYIKALYNIGVDALIVADPGMFSRVRAAEKNIDIHISTQASITNTDAVKFWAAQGAKRVVMAREVSLEEIKEIVEETKDLIEVETFAHGAMCMSYSGRCLLSNYMVGRDANLGDCAQPCRYKYHLVEEKRPGEYFPIEEHEEGTFIMNSKDLCMIEHVDDLIRAGISSLKIEGRVKSDYYLATTIRSYRMAIDAFYEDPKGYKFDPYYLDEIKKVSHRDFTTGFYYNKDIRDAQIYETSSYIRGYEYIARVEAYDPETKMASLSLRNRTFPGEEVEVFGPGIKHFTQKIEEMYDENDNKIDMANKAEQIFKIEMKQPVKEGYMLRREK
;
A
#
# COMPACT_ATOMS: atom_id res chain seq x y z
N MET A 1 -25.17 5.81 4.79
CA MET A 1 -23.94 5.72 3.99
C MET A 1 -23.26 4.41 4.33
N ASN A 2 -22.86 3.62 3.34
CA ASN A 2 -21.98 2.48 3.58
C ASN A 2 -20.62 3.01 4.03
N LYS A 3 -19.99 2.32 4.99
CA LYS A 3 -18.67 2.69 5.48
C LYS A 3 -17.65 2.47 4.37
N ILE A 4 -16.77 3.44 4.15
CA ILE A 4 -15.70 3.35 3.14
C ILE A 4 -14.80 2.13 3.41
N GLU A 5 -14.45 1.40 2.36
CA GLU A 5 -13.52 0.25 2.44
C GLU A 5 -12.08 0.76 2.54
N LEU A 6 -11.30 0.22 3.48
CA LEU A 6 -9.84 0.37 3.47
C LEU A 6 -9.18 -0.82 2.77
N LEU A 7 -8.71 -0.61 1.54
CA LEU A 7 -8.07 -1.64 0.72
C LEU A 7 -6.54 -1.59 0.85
N ALA A 8 -5.96 -2.65 1.40
CA ALA A 8 -4.52 -2.75 1.67
C ALA A 8 -3.78 -3.69 0.69
N PRO A 9 -2.51 -3.43 0.36
CA PRO A 9 -1.71 -4.33 -0.46
C PRO A 9 -1.17 -5.51 0.36
N ALA A 10 -1.11 -6.69 -0.24
CA ALA A 10 -0.38 -7.84 0.29
C ALA A 10 0.64 -8.35 -0.73
N GLY A 11 1.92 -8.36 -0.35
CA GLY A 11 3.02 -8.89 -1.17
C GLY A 11 3.38 -10.35 -0.88
N ASP A 12 2.94 -10.86 0.26
CA ASP A 12 3.03 -12.25 0.70
C ASP A 12 1.99 -12.50 1.82
N LEU A 13 1.87 -13.75 2.25
CA LEU A 13 0.87 -14.18 3.22
C LEU A 13 1.05 -13.53 4.60
N ASN A 14 2.28 -13.20 5.02
CA ASN A 14 2.51 -12.49 6.29
C ASN A 14 2.03 -11.04 6.20
N LYS A 15 2.24 -10.37 5.06
CA LYS A 15 1.68 -9.04 4.79
C LYS A 15 0.16 -9.06 4.75
N LEU A 16 -0.45 -10.09 4.20
CA LEU A 16 -1.92 -10.28 4.23
C LEU A 16 -2.41 -10.36 5.68
N LYS A 17 -1.81 -11.25 6.49
CA LYS A 17 -2.12 -11.41 7.92
C LYS A 17 -1.99 -10.07 8.67
N THR A 18 -0.90 -9.36 8.44
CA THR A 18 -0.63 -8.04 9.03
C THR A 18 -1.68 -7.00 8.61
N ALA A 19 -2.00 -6.91 7.32
CA ALA A 19 -2.96 -5.94 6.79
C ALA A 19 -4.35 -6.12 7.39
N LEU A 20 -4.85 -7.37 7.43
CA LEU A 20 -6.14 -7.70 8.03
C LEU A 20 -6.16 -7.39 9.53
N MET A 21 -5.11 -7.79 10.25
CA MET A 21 -4.97 -7.55 11.68
C MET A 21 -4.99 -6.06 12.03
N TYR A 22 -4.31 -5.23 11.22
CA TYR A 22 -4.19 -3.79 11.47
C TYR A 22 -5.36 -2.95 10.95
N GLY A 23 -6.40 -3.59 10.39
CA GLY A 23 -7.70 -2.96 10.16
C GLY A 23 -8.10 -2.79 8.70
N ALA A 24 -7.44 -3.46 7.75
CA ALA A 24 -7.91 -3.48 6.36
C ALA A 24 -9.29 -4.17 6.26
N ASP A 25 -10.15 -3.62 5.40
CA ASP A 25 -11.46 -4.21 5.08
C ASP A 25 -11.37 -5.22 3.93
N ALA A 26 -10.40 -4.99 3.05
CA ALA A 26 -10.03 -5.89 1.97
C ALA A 26 -8.53 -5.84 1.74
N VAL A 27 -7.99 -6.89 1.11
CA VAL A 27 -6.60 -6.92 0.64
C VAL A 27 -6.56 -7.15 -0.87
N TYR A 28 -5.55 -6.57 -1.54
CA TYR A 28 -5.25 -6.90 -2.93
C TYR A 28 -3.85 -7.47 -3.09
N LEU A 29 -3.76 -8.61 -3.78
CA LEU A 29 -2.53 -9.39 -3.96
C LEU A 29 -2.31 -9.75 -5.44
N GLY A 30 -1.11 -10.24 -5.75
CA GLY A 30 -0.76 -10.80 -7.05
C GLY A 30 -0.37 -12.25 -6.88
N GLY A 31 -0.87 -13.11 -7.78
CA GLY A 31 -0.32 -14.45 -7.89
C GLY A 31 0.97 -14.47 -8.71
N GLU A 32 1.51 -15.66 -8.93
CA GLU A 32 2.75 -15.86 -9.71
C GLU A 32 2.65 -15.39 -11.18
N ALA A 33 1.44 -15.19 -11.69
CA ALA A 33 1.19 -14.78 -13.06
C ALA A 33 0.21 -13.59 -13.17
N PHE A 34 0.29 -12.89 -14.31
CA PHE A 34 -0.65 -11.87 -14.79
C PHE A 34 -0.86 -10.61 -13.93
N GLY A 35 -0.20 -10.47 -12.78
CA GLY A 35 -0.22 -9.28 -11.94
C GLY A 35 0.93 -8.31 -12.19
N LEU A 36 0.71 -7.03 -11.90
CA LEU A 36 1.82 -6.07 -11.78
C LEU A 36 2.62 -6.31 -10.48
N ARG A 37 3.91 -5.95 -10.51
CA ARG A 37 4.92 -6.08 -9.43
C ARG A 37 5.59 -7.46 -9.38
N LYS A 38 6.44 -7.75 -10.36
CA LYS A 38 7.29 -8.97 -10.34
C LYS A 38 8.26 -9.03 -9.16
N ALA A 39 8.55 -7.89 -8.52
CA ALA A 39 9.49 -7.80 -7.39
C ALA A 39 8.91 -8.27 -6.04
N SER A 40 7.58 -8.49 -5.91
CA SER A 40 7.02 -9.16 -4.74
C SER A 40 7.24 -10.68 -4.84
N LYS A 41 7.26 -11.38 -3.70
CA LYS A 41 7.31 -12.85 -3.66
C LYS A 41 6.16 -13.46 -4.47
N ASN A 42 5.01 -12.78 -4.48
CA ASN A 42 3.75 -13.22 -5.07
C ASN A 42 3.21 -14.50 -4.42
N PHE A 43 1.94 -14.79 -4.63
CA PHE A 43 1.25 -15.90 -3.98
C PHE A 43 1.12 -17.09 -4.93
N SER A 44 1.46 -18.30 -4.44
CA SER A 44 1.01 -19.53 -5.09
C SER A 44 -0.51 -19.68 -4.92
N LEU A 45 -1.15 -20.56 -5.70
CA LEU A 45 -2.59 -20.84 -5.52
C LEU A 45 -2.91 -21.34 -4.10
N ALA A 46 -2.02 -22.10 -3.47
CA ALA A 46 -2.18 -22.55 -2.09
C ALA A 46 -2.11 -21.39 -1.09
N ASP A 47 -1.18 -20.43 -1.29
CA ASP A 47 -1.12 -19.24 -0.44
C ASP A 47 -2.35 -18.35 -0.61
N ILE A 48 -2.89 -18.24 -1.83
CA ILE A 48 -4.15 -17.51 -2.09
C ILE A 48 -5.29 -18.21 -1.34
N GLU A 49 -5.39 -19.53 -1.42
CA GLU A 49 -6.42 -20.30 -0.72
C GLU A 49 -6.34 -20.12 0.80
N GLU A 50 -5.15 -20.17 1.41
CA GLU A 50 -4.98 -19.87 2.83
C GLU A 50 -5.39 -18.43 3.16
N GLY A 51 -4.95 -17.47 2.34
CA GLY A 51 -5.26 -16.05 2.51
C GLY A 51 -6.75 -15.75 2.44
N VAL A 52 -7.48 -16.34 1.48
CA VAL A 52 -8.93 -16.20 1.31
C VAL A 52 -9.66 -16.80 2.52
N LYS A 53 -9.32 -18.03 2.94
CA LYS A 53 -9.92 -18.65 4.13
C LYS A 53 -9.76 -17.79 5.37
N LEU A 54 -8.57 -17.21 5.58
CA LEU A 54 -8.30 -16.33 6.70
C LEU A 54 -9.12 -15.03 6.61
N ALA A 55 -9.11 -14.37 5.46
CA ALA A 55 -9.83 -13.11 5.25
C ALA A 55 -11.33 -13.29 5.47
N HIS A 56 -11.92 -14.31 4.86
CA HIS A 56 -13.36 -14.60 4.99
C HIS A 56 -13.75 -14.96 6.43
N LYS A 57 -12.89 -15.67 7.18
CA LYS A 57 -13.10 -15.91 8.62
C LYS A 57 -13.19 -14.61 9.43
N LEU A 58 -12.52 -13.55 8.99
CA LEU A 58 -12.54 -12.22 9.59
C LEU A 58 -13.62 -11.30 8.98
N GLY A 59 -14.43 -11.80 8.04
CA GLY A 59 -15.41 -11.00 7.30
C GLY A 59 -14.78 -9.98 6.34
N LYS A 60 -13.57 -10.25 5.85
CA LYS A 60 -12.76 -9.38 4.98
C LYS A 60 -12.65 -9.97 3.58
N LYS A 61 -12.38 -9.13 2.58
CA LYS A 61 -12.32 -9.56 1.16
C LYS A 61 -10.89 -9.69 0.64
N VAL A 62 -10.71 -10.50 -0.40
CA VAL A 62 -9.46 -10.68 -1.13
C VAL A 62 -9.67 -10.42 -2.62
N HIS A 63 -8.88 -9.49 -3.17
CA HIS A 63 -8.87 -9.17 -4.59
C HIS A 63 -7.53 -9.61 -5.23
N VAL A 64 -7.58 -10.24 -6.40
CA VAL A 64 -6.38 -10.71 -7.11
C VAL A 64 -6.14 -9.89 -8.38
N THR A 65 -4.91 -9.43 -8.58
CA THR A 65 -4.55 -8.61 -9.73
C THR A 65 -4.22 -9.46 -10.96
N LEU A 66 -4.95 -9.23 -12.06
CA LEU A 66 -4.68 -9.69 -13.43
C LEU A 66 -4.53 -8.47 -14.35
N ASN A 67 -3.73 -7.49 -13.89
CA ASN A 67 -3.70 -6.15 -14.44
C ASN A 67 -2.42 -5.84 -15.21
N ILE A 68 -1.83 -6.81 -15.91
CA ILE A 68 -0.85 -6.50 -16.96
C ILE A 68 -1.56 -6.00 -18.22
N ILE A 69 -0.79 -5.39 -19.14
CA ILE A 69 -1.21 -5.21 -20.54
C ILE A 69 -0.59 -6.37 -21.35
N PRO A 70 -1.34 -7.46 -21.61
CA PRO A 70 -0.77 -8.70 -22.13
C PRO A 70 -0.48 -8.62 -23.64
N HIS A 71 0.59 -9.27 -24.09
CA HIS A 71 0.74 -9.68 -25.49
C HIS A 71 0.14 -11.09 -25.68
N ASN A 72 -0.02 -11.54 -26.92
CA ASN A 72 -0.63 -12.85 -27.23
C ASN A 72 -0.04 -14.02 -26.42
N LYS A 73 1.30 -14.04 -26.25
CA LYS A 73 2.01 -15.05 -25.45
C LYS A 73 1.65 -15.03 -23.95
N ASP A 74 1.28 -13.87 -23.43
CA ASP A 74 0.95 -13.66 -22.02
C ASP A 74 -0.50 -14.05 -21.71
N THR A 75 -1.22 -14.59 -22.70
CA THR A 75 -2.61 -15.03 -22.54
C THR A 75 -2.76 -16.54 -22.36
N HIS A 76 -1.68 -17.32 -22.49
CA HIS A 76 -1.73 -18.76 -22.28
C HIS A 76 -1.99 -19.10 -20.81
N GLY A 77 -2.87 -20.08 -20.53
CA GLY A 77 -3.19 -20.54 -19.17
C GLY A 77 -4.08 -19.61 -18.33
N VAL A 78 -4.47 -18.44 -18.87
CA VAL A 78 -5.30 -17.46 -18.15
C VAL A 78 -6.65 -18.02 -17.73
N ASP A 79 -7.32 -18.81 -18.60
CA ASP A 79 -8.67 -19.32 -18.32
C ASP A 79 -8.69 -20.29 -17.13
N ASP A 80 -7.72 -21.19 -17.07
CA ASP A 80 -7.60 -22.16 -15.99
C ASP A 80 -7.25 -21.46 -14.68
N TYR A 81 -6.39 -20.44 -14.74
CA TYR A 81 -6.05 -19.62 -13.59
C TYR A 81 -7.28 -18.86 -13.05
N ILE A 82 -8.09 -18.24 -13.91
CA ILE A 82 -9.33 -17.55 -13.51
C ILE A 82 -10.29 -18.51 -12.81
N LYS A 83 -10.51 -19.70 -13.38
CA LYS A 83 -11.37 -20.73 -12.77
C LYS A 83 -10.84 -21.18 -11.41
N ALA A 84 -9.53 -21.35 -11.27
CA ALA A 84 -8.92 -21.70 -9.99
C ALA A 84 -9.17 -20.61 -8.93
N LEU A 85 -8.97 -19.33 -9.28
CA LEU A 85 -9.22 -18.22 -8.36
C LEU A 85 -10.70 -18.13 -7.93
N TYR A 86 -11.63 -18.34 -8.86
CA TYR A 86 -13.05 -18.38 -8.55
C TYR A 86 -13.40 -19.53 -7.60
N ASN A 87 -12.90 -20.73 -7.88
CA ASN A 87 -13.15 -21.91 -7.03
C ASN A 87 -12.57 -21.76 -5.61
N ILE A 88 -11.45 -21.03 -5.47
CA ILE A 88 -10.87 -20.69 -4.17
C ILE A 88 -11.78 -19.71 -3.39
N GLY A 89 -12.60 -18.92 -4.08
CA GLY A 89 -13.47 -17.91 -3.47
C GLY A 89 -12.87 -16.51 -3.46
N VAL A 90 -12.00 -16.18 -4.44
CA VAL A 90 -11.53 -14.79 -4.61
C VAL A 90 -12.72 -13.87 -4.90
N ASP A 91 -12.82 -12.76 -4.15
CA ASP A 91 -13.97 -11.86 -4.21
C ASP A 91 -14.00 -11.04 -5.51
N ALA A 92 -12.85 -10.58 -6.01
CA ALA A 92 -12.77 -9.83 -7.26
C ALA A 92 -11.41 -9.95 -7.97
N LEU A 93 -11.43 -9.82 -9.30
CA LEU A 93 -10.23 -9.68 -10.12
C LEU A 93 -10.01 -8.23 -10.52
N ILE A 94 -8.78 -7.73 -10.33
CA ILE A 94 -8.39 -6.38 -10.75
C ILE A 94 -7.75 -6.46 -12.13
N VAL A 95 -8.40 -5.89 -13.15
CA VAL A 95 -8.03 -6.04 -14.58
C VAL A 95 -7.85 -4.68 -15.24
N ALA A 96 -6.93 -4.55 -16.20
CA ALA A 96 -6.71 -3.30 -16.95
C ALA A 96 -7.11 -3.41 -18.42
N ASP A 97 -6.75 -4.52 -19.07
CA ASP A 97 -6.90 -4.71 -20.51
C ASP A 97 -8.33 -5.17 -20.89
N PRO A 98 -8.97 -4.59 -21.93
CA PRO A 98 -10.29 -5.02 -22.41
C PRO A 98 -10.35 -6.48 -22.91
N GLY A 99 -9.26 -7.00 -23.47
CA GLY A 99 -9.16 -8.40 -23.89
C GLY A 99 -9.14 -9.34 -22.70
N MET A 100 -8.33 -9.03 -21.68
CA MET A 100 -8.32 -9.72 -20.39
C MET A 100 -9.70 -9.65 -19.71
N PHE A 101 -10.35 -8.48 -19.71
CA PHE A 101 -11.71 -8.32 -19.16
C PHE A 101 -12.70 -9.27 -19.86
N SER A 102 -12.71 -9.26 -21.19
CA SER A 102 -13.57 -10.12 -22.01
C SER A 102 -13.31 -11.60 -21.72
N ARG A 103 -12.04 -11.97 -21.51
CA ARG A 103 -11.63 -13.32 -21.18
C ARG A 103 -12.08 -13.76 -19.80
N VAL A 104 -11.96 -12.90 -18.78
CA VAL A 104 -12.53 -13.16 -17.45
C VAL A 104 -14.02 -13.39 -17.55
N ARG A 105 -14.76 -12.51 -18.24
CA ARG A 105 -16.21 -12.66 -18.43
C ARG A 105 -16.61 -13.94 -19.18
N ALA A 106 -15.78 -14.40 -20.11
CA ALA A 106 -16.01 -15.65 -20.82
C ALA A 106 -15.71 -16.89 -19.95
N ALA A 107 -14.65 -16.83 -19.15
CA ALA A 107 -14.20 -17.95 -18.30
C ALA A 107 -15.07 -18.12 -17.04
N GLU A 108 -15.44 -17.03 -16.39
CA GLU A 108 -16.29 -17.03 -15.19
C GLU A 108 -17.14 -15.75 -15.09
N LYS A 109 -18.46 -15.89 -15.15
CA LYS A 109 -19.38 -14.74 -15.19
C LYS A 109 -19.67 -14.15 -13.82
N ASN A 110 -19.54 -14.95 -12.76
CA ASN A 110 -19.99 -14.57 -11.42
C ASN A 110 -18.89 -13.92 -10.57
N ILE A 111 -17.64 -13.90 -11.04
CA ILE A 111 -16.57 -13.20 -10.33
C ILE A 111 -16.64 -11.70 -10.61
N ASP A 112 -16.52 -10.89 -9.56
CA ASP A 112 -16.51 -9.45 -9.71
C ASP A 112 -15.21 -8.98 -10.38
N ILE A 113 -15.32 -7.89 -11.16
CA ILE A 113 -14.18 -7.29 -11.85
C ILE A 113 -14.06 -5.84 -11.43
N HIS A 114 -12.87 -5.48 -10.95
CA HIS A 114 -12.47 -4.12 -10.63
C HIS A 114 -11.51 -3.62 -11.71
N ILE A 115 -11.74 -2.44 -12.27
CA ILE A 115 -10.88 -1.89 -13.31
C ILE A 115 -9.68 -1.21 -12.68
N SER A 116 -8.49 -1.67 -13.03
CA SER A 116 -7.22 -1.16 -12.54
C SER A 116 -6.97 0.27 -13.01
N THR A 117 -6.26 1.05 -12.20
CA THR A 117 -5.74 2.39 -12.56
C THR A 117 -4.91 2.38 -13.85
N GLN A 118 -4.36 1.22 -14.26
CA GLN A 118 -3.67 1.04 -15.55
C GLN A 118 -4.57 1.23 -16.79
N ALA A 119 -5.89 1.11 -16.64
CA ALA A 119 -6.85 1.48 -17.68
C ALA A 119 -6.97 2.99 -17.87
N SER A 120 -6.42 3.77 -16.94
CA SER A 120 -6.30 5.22 -16.97
C SER A 120 -7.63 5.96 -17.14
N ILE A 121 -8.56 5.63 -16.24
CA ILE A 121 -9.90 6.20 -16.20
C ILE A 121 -9.82 7.59 -15.57
N THR A 122 -10.16 8.62 -16.33
CA THR A 122 -10.09 10.03 -15.89
C THR A 122 -11.39 10.82 -16.02
N ASN A 123 -12.45 10.24 -16.59
CA ASN A 123 -13.70 10.95 -16.87
C ASN A 123 -14.92 10.03 -16.72
N THR A 124 -16.09 10.65 -16.61
CA THR A 124 -17.37 9.98 -16.38
C THR A 124 -17.75 9.00 -17.49
N ASP A 125 -17.48 9.33 -18.77
CA ASP A 125 -17.85 8.45 -19.89
C ASP A 125 -17.07 7.14 -19.88
N ALA A 126 -15.78 7.20 -19.53
CA ALA A 126 -14.97 6.00 -19.34
C ALA A 126 -15.49 5.14 -18.17
N VAL A 127 -15.95 5.76 -17.08
CA VAL A 127 -16.59 5.04 -15.96
C VAL A 127 -17.89 4.37 -16.42
N LYS A 128 -18.78 5.10 -17.09
CA LYS A 128 -20.05 4.59 -17.64
C LYS A 128 -19.82 3.47 -18.65
N PHE A 129 -18.78 3.57 -19.48
CA PHE A 129 -18.38 2.50 -20.40
C PHE A 129 -18.07 1.20 -19.65
N TRP A 130 -17.20 1.25 -18.63
CA TRP A 130 -16.85 0.05 -17.86
C TRP A 130 -18.01 -0.50 -17.03
N ALA A 131 -18.86 0.38 -16.50
CA ALA A 131 -20.10 -0.03 -15.84
C ALA A 131 -21.03 -0.79 -16.81
N ALA A 132 -21.18 -0.32 -18.04
CA ALA A 132 -21.97 -1.00 -19.07
C ALA A 132 -21.39 -2.36 -19.50
N GLN A 133 -20.07 -2.56 -19.38
CA GLN A 133 -19.45 -3.88 -19.55
C GLN A 133 -19.66 -4.81 -18.34
N GLY A 134 -20.22 -4.29 -17.24
CA GLY A 134 -20.52 -5.04 -16.02
C GLY A 134 -19.38 -5.03 -14.99
N ALA A 135 -18.43 -4.09 -15.06
CA ALA A 135 -17.48 -3.89 -13.97
C ALA A 135 -18.20 -3.45 -12.68
N LYS A 136 -17.68 -3.85 -11.51
CA LYS A 136 -18.27 -3.49 -10.21
C LYS A 136 -17.60 -2.30 -9.55
N ARG A 137 -16.34 -2.06 -9.91
CA ARG A 137 -15.54 -0.97 -9.35
C ARG A 137 -14.56 -0.45 -10.39
N VAL A 138 -14.31 0.85 -10.37
CA VAL A 138 -13.23 1.48 -11.14
C VAL A 138 -12.23 2.11 -10.19
N VAL A 139 -10.94 1.88 -10.42
CA VAL A 139 -9.86 2.57 -9.74
C VAL A 139 -9.47 3.78 -10.58
N MET A 140 -9.72 4.97 -10.07
CA MET A 140 -9.42 6.22 -10.79
C MET A 140 -7.91 6.34 -11.06
N ALA A 141 -7.58 7.03 -12.15
CA ALA A 141 -6.21 7.47 -12.38
C ALA A 141 -5.81 8.48 -11.28
N ARG A 142 -4.53 8.53 -10.92
CA ARG A 142 -4.05 9.37 -9.80
C ARG A 142 -3.89 10.85 -10.14
N GLU A 143 -4.06 11.16 -11.41
CA GLU A 143 -4.05 12.49 -12.01
C GLU A 143 -5.44 13.17 -12.05
N VAL A 144 -6.48 12.52 -11.51
CA VAL A 144 -7.84 13.07 -11.41
C VAL A 144 -7.97 13.86 -10.10
N SER A 145 -8.48 15.09 -10.17
CA SER A 145 -8.67 15.93 -8.98
C SER A 145 -9.84 15.49 -8.11
N LEU A 146 -9.88 15.93 -6.85
CA LEU A 146 -10.96 15.61 -5.93
C LEU A 146 -12.32 16.11 -6.46
N GLU A 147 -12.34 17.28 -7.10
CA GLU A 147 -13.56 17.86 -7.64
C GLU A 147 -14.10 17.04 -8.83
N GLU A 148 -13.21 16.64 -9.75
CA GLU A 148 -13.57 15.72 -10.84
C GLU A 148 -14.06 14.37 -10.29
N ILE A 149 -13.45 13.85 -9.22
CA ILE A 149 -13.90 12.60 -8.58
C ILE A 149 -15.32 12.76 -8.02
N LYS A 150 -15.65 13.88 -7.37
CA LYS A 150 -17.01 14.14 -6.86
C LYS A 150 -18.04 14.16 -7.99
N GLU A 151 -17.74 14.86 -9.08
CA GLU A 151 -18.61 14.92 -10.27
C GLU A 151 -18.84 13.50 -10.84
N ILE A 152 -17.77 12.74 -11.00
CA ILE A 152 -17.83 11.35 -11.49
C ILE A 152 -18.67 10.47 -10.56
N VAL A 153 -18.46 10.56 -9.25
CA VAL A 153 -19.23 9.78 -8.26
C VAL A 153 -20.71 10.17 -8.30
N GLU A 154 -21.04 11.47 -8.31
CA GLU A 154 -22.42 11.95 -8.38
C GLU A 154 -23.16 11.37 -9.60
N GLU A 155 -22.50 11.35 -10.76
CA GLU A 155 -23.07 10.85 -12.02
C GLU A 155 -23.11 9.32 -12.15
N THR A 156 -22.36 8.58 -11.32
CA THR A 156 -22.17 7.12 -11.49
C THR A 156 -22.46 6.29 -10.23
N LYS A 157 -22.91 6.93 -9.13
CA LYS A 157 -23.19 6.29 -7.84
C LYS A 157 -24.10 5.08 -7.88
N ASP A 158 -25.06 5.05 -8.81
CA ASP A 158 -26.01 3.94 -8.97
C ASP A 158 -25.52 2.87 -9.97
N LEU A 159 -24.37 3.08 -10.59
CA LEU A 159 -23.83 2.24 -11.67
C LEU A 159 -22.65 1.40 -11.22
N ILE A 160 -21.70 2.00 -10.48
CA ILE A 160 -20.41 1.38 -10.20
C ILE A 160 -19.72 2.03 -8.99
N GLU A 161 -18.94 1.25 -8.24
CA GLU A 161 -18.13 1.79 -7.14
C GLU A 161 -16.89 2.53 -7.68
N VAL A 162 -16.52 3.63 -7.00
CA VAL A 162 -15.31 4.38 -7.28
C VAL A 162 -14.28 4.14 -6.19
N GLU A 163 -13.07 3.73 -6.58
CA GLU A 163 -11.90 3.54 -5.72
C GLU A 163 -10.80 4.51 -6.11
N THR A 164 -10.10 5.04 -5.10
CA THR A 164 -8.98 5.96 -5.33
C THR A 164 -7.79 5.59 -4.46
N PHE A 165 -6.59 6.00 -4.86
CA PHE A 165 -5.41 5.87 -3.99
C PHE A 165 -5.44 6.96 -2.93
N ALA A 166 -5.19 6.59 -1.68
CA ALA A 166 -5.03 7.53 -0.56
C ALA A 166 -3.58 7.67 -0.11
N HIS A 167 -2.74 6.65 -0.35
CA HIS A 167 -1.37 6.64 0.13
C HIS A 167 -0.41 5.87 -0.76
N GLY A 168 0.85 6.29 -0.75
CA GLY A 168 1.98 5.54 -1.29
C GLY A 168 2.55 6.13 -2.57
N ALA A 169 3.50 5.43 -3.16
CA ALA A 169 4.38 6.04 -4.15
C ALA A 169 3.68 6.39 -5.46
N MET A 170 3.79 7.65 -5.90
CA MET A 170 3.20 8.16 -7.15
C MET A 170 3.95 7.70 -8.41
N CYS A 171 3.24 7.70 -9.54
CA CYS A 171 3.81 7.49 -10.86
C CYS A 171 3.98 8.85 -11.55
N MET A 172 5.08 9.02 -12.28
CA MET A 172 5.31 10.22 -13.10
C MET A 172 4.69 10.14 -14.49
N SER A 173 4.48 8.93 -15.00
CA SER A 173 3.80 8.71 -16.27
C SER A 173 2.29 8.62 -16.04
N TYR A 174 1.52 8.70 -17.12
CA TYR A 174 0.08 8.41 -17.09
C TYR A 174 -0.17 7.09 -16.37
N SER A 175 -1.05 7.08 -15.36
CA SER A 175 -1.00 6.11 -14.26
C SER A 175 -0.84 4.66 -14.73
N GLY A 176 0.33 4.07 -14.46
CA GLY A 176 0.63 2.68 -14.77
C GLY A 176 1.07 2.38 -16.22
N ARG A 177 1.18 3.40 -17.10
CA ARG A 177 1.58 3.29 -18.51
C ARG A 177 2.92 3.98 -18.78
N CYS A 178 4.02 3.29 -18.49
CA CYS A 178 5.37 3.84 -18.63
C CYS A 178 6.20 3.02 -19.62
N LEU A 179 6.82 3.67 -20.61
CA LEU A 179 7.77 3.03 -21.54
C LEU A 179 9.24 3.25 -21.14
N LEU A 180 9.50 4.20 -20.23
CA LEU A 180 10.85 4.60 -19.85
C LEU A 180 11.65 3.43 -19.25
N SER A 181 11.02 2.57 -18.45
CA SER A 181 11.70 1.41 -17.84
C SER A 181 12.17 0.40 -18.88
N ASN A 182 11.35 0.13 -19.90
CA ASN A 182 11.71 -0.78 -20.97
C ASN A 182 12.84 -0.18 -21.82
N TYR A 183 12.69 1.09 -22.21
CA TYR A 183 13.69 1.79 -23.01
C TYR A 183 15.07 1.86 -22.33
N MET A 184 15.10 2.21 -21.03
CA MET A 184 16.35 2.47 -20.32
C MET A 184 17.08 1.19 -19.90
N VAL A 185 16.36 0.14 -19.49
CA VAL A 185 16.96 -1.05 -18.86
C VAL A 185 16.33 -2.38 -19.30
N GLY A 186 15.49 -2.38 -20.33
CA GLY A 186 14.84 -3.60 -20.85
C GLY A 186 13.79 -4.23 -19.95
N ARG A 187 13.36 -3.53 -18.88
CA ARG A 187 12.38 -4.03 -17.91
C ARG A 187 11.03 -3.37 -18.12
N ASP A 188 10.03 -4.14 -18.55
CA ASP A 188 8.72 -3.60 -18.94
C ASP A 188 7.80 -3.31 -17.75
N ALA A 189 7.50 -2.01 -17.55
CA ALA A 189 6.61 -1.56 -16.49
C ALA A 189 5.16 -2.03 -16.68
N ASN A 190 4.70 -2.21 -17.93
CA ASN A 190 3.33 -2.65 -18.26
C ASN A 190 3.13 -4.15 -18.03
N LEU A 191 4.23 -4.90 -17.89
CA LEU A 191 4.27 -6.29 -17.46
C LEU A 191 4.68 -6.43 -15.98
N GLY A 192 4.65 -5.34 -15.22
CA GLY A 192 4.89 -5.36 -13.78
C GLY A 192 6.35 -5.31 -13.35
N ASP A 193 7.29 -5.11 -14.28
CA ASP A 193 8.73 -5.12 -14.02
C ASP A 193 9.36 -3.72 -13.99
N CYS A 194 8.63 -2.71 -13.52
CA CYS A 194 9.14 -1.33 -13.50
C CYS A 194 10.40 -1.21 -12.63
N ALA A 195 11.51 -0.77 -13.25
CA ALA A 195 12.78 -0.47 -12.57
C ALA A 195 12.78 0.90 -11.86
N GLN A 196 11.68 1.66 -12.01
CA GLN A 196 11.51 3.00 -11.48
C GLN A 196 12.56 4.01 -11.99
N PRO A 197 12.87 4.06 -13.30
CA PRO A 197 13.89 4.95 -13.84
C PRO A 197 13.57 6.42 -13.58
N CYS A 198 12.29 6.80 -13.49
CA CYS A 198 11.88 8.14 -13.08
C CYS A 198 12.49 8.59 -11.73
N ARG A 199 13.00 7.67 -10.91
CA ARG A 199 13.61 7.94 -9.60
C ARG A 199 15.14 7.96 -9.63
N TYR A 200 15.75 7.79 -10.80
CA TYR A 200 17.20 7.84 -10.97
C TYR A 200 17.70 9.28 -10.96
N LYS A 201 19.01 9.44 -10.79
CA LYS A 201 19.68 10.74 -10.95
C LYS A 201 19.96 10.98 -12.43
N TYR A 202 19.60 12.15 -12.93
CA TYR A 202 19.74 12.52 -14.33
C TYR A 202 20.51 13.84 -14.46
N HIS A 203 21.30 13.94 -15.52
CA HIS A 203 21.87 15.20 -15.99
C HIS A 203 21.47 15.39 -17.46
N LEU A 204 21.16 16.62 -17.88
CA LEU A 204 20.89 16.93 -19.28
C LEU A 204 22.22 17.24 -19.97
N VAL A 205 22.48 16.63 -21.13
CA VAL A 205 23.63 16.97 -21.98
C VAL A 205 23.08 17.43 -23.31
N GLU A 206 23.55 18.58 -23.79
CA GLU A 206 23.23 19.03 -25.15
C GLU A 206 24.14 18.30 -26.15
N GLU A 207 23.55 17.83 -27.25
CA GLU A 207 24.21 16.95 -28.22
C GLU A 207 25.52 17.53 -28.80
N LYS A 208 25.56 18.84 -29.05
CA LYS A 208 26.74 19.53 -29.59
C LYS A 208 27.74 19.97 -28.53
N ARG A 209 27.44 19.73 -27.25
CA ARG A 209 28.33 20.02 -26.10
C ARG A 209 28.51 18.76 -25.25
N PRO A 210 29.06 17.68 -25.81
CA PRO A 210 29.28 16.44 -25.08
C PRO A 210 30.21 16.70 -23.89
N GLY A 211 29.79 16.28 -22.70
CA GLY A 211 30.52 16.50 -21.44
C GLY A 211 30.16 17.79 -20.71
N GLU A 212 29.41 18.71 -21.34
CA GLU A 212 28.76 19.82 -20.65
C GLU A 212 27.37 19.37 -20.19
N TYR A 213 27.26 19.11 -18.89
CA TYR A 213 26.00 18.79 -18.25
C TYR A 213 25.29 20.09 -17.89
N PHE A 214 24.15 20.34 -18.51
CA PHE A 214 23.25 21.42 -18.14
C PHE A 214 22.45 20.97 -16.91
N PRO A 215 22.61 21.64 -15.77
CA PRO A 215 21.72 21.43 -14.64
C PRO A 215 20.32 21.96 -15.02
N ILE A 216 19.29 21.14 -14.81
CA ILE A 216 17.92 21.64 -14.66
C ILE A 216 17.85 22.06 -13.19
N GLU A 217 17.45 23.28 -12.84
CA GLU A 217 17.83 23.87 -11.54
C GLU A 217 17.62 22.98 -10.29
N GLU A 218 18.54 23.18 -9.35
CA GLU A 218 19.37 22.15 -8.72
C GLU A 218 19.68 22.64 -7.28
N HIS A 219 19.41 21.84 -6.25
CA HIS A 219 19.85 22.11 -4.88
C HIS A 219 21.17 21.37 -4.60
N GLU A 220 21.82 21.63 -3.46
CA GLU A 220 23.17 21.08 -3.11
C GLU A 220 23.30 19.54 -3.18
N GLU A 221 22.18 18.81 -3.32
CA GLU A 221 22.11 17.35 -3.35
C GLU A 221 21.71 16.77 -4.74
N GLY A 222 21.52 17.63 -5.74
CA GLY A 222 21.35 17.31 -7.16
C GLY A 222 19.95 17.58 -7.75
N THR A 223 19.86 17.60 -9.08
CA THR A 223 18.63 17.80 -9.84
C THR A 223 17.80 16.53 -10.00
N PHE A 224 16.49 16.64 -9.78
CA PHE A 224 15.55 15.54 -10.00
C PHE A 224 14.42 15.95 -10.96
N ILE A 225 14.47 15.47 -12.21
CA ILE A 225 13.50 15.79 -13.27
C ILE A 225 12.17 15.03 -13.07
N MET A 226 12.17 13.91 -12.34
CA MET A 226 11.06 12.94 -12.32
C MET A 226 10.78 12.33 -10.93
N ASN A 227 11.17 13.00 -9.84
CA ASN A 227 11.05 12.42 -8.50
C ASN A 227 9.75 12.80 -7.79
N SER A 228 8.74 11.95 -7.91
CA SER A 228 7.46 12.14 -7.22
C SER A 228 7.59 11.95 -5.70
N LYS A 229 7.00 12.89 -4.95
CA LYS A 229 6.59 12.73 -3.54
C LYS A 229 5.67 11.51 -3.39
N ASP A 230 5.60 10.97 -2.17
CA ASP A 230 4.63 9.92 -1.86
C ASP A 230 3.24 10.57 -1.68
N LEU A 231 2.19 9.96 -2.22
CA LEU A 231 0.82 10.40 -1.96
C LEU A 231 0.50 10.16 -0.49
N CYS A 232 -0.12 11.14 0.17
CA CYS A 232 -0.69 10.96 1.49
C CYS A 232 -1.92 11.85 1.67
N MET A 233 -3.09 11.22 1.87
CA MET A 233 -4.36 11.91 2.11
C MET A 233 -4.85 11.71 3.54
N ILE A 234 -3.98 11.37 4.49
CA ILE A 234 -4.37 11.04 5.86
C ILE A 234 -5.06 12.23 6.56
N GLU A 235 -4.62 13.45 6.27
CA GLU A 235 -5.18 14.70 6.79
C GLU A 235 -6.55 15.04 6.18
N HIS A 236 -6.92 14.34 5.10
CA HIS A 236 -8.03 14.65 4.21
C HIS A 236 -8.96 13.45 4.01
N VAL A 237 -8.96 12.50 4.96
CA VAL A 237 -9.80 11.29 4.89
C VAL A 237 -11.29 11.65 4.84
N ASP A 238 -11.69 12.71 5.53
CA ASP A 238 -13.07 13.21 5.53
C ASP A 238 -13.50 13.73 4.16
N ASP A 239 -12.63 14.48 3.47
CA ASP A 239 -12.88 14.94 2.10
C ASP A 239 -13.11 13.76 1.13
N LEU A 240 -12.29 12.72 1.24
CA LEU A 240 -12.44 11.51 0.42
C LEU A 240 -13.75 10.76 0.71
N ILE A 241 -14.13 10.64 1.99
CA ILE A 241 -15.39 9.99 2.38
C ILE A 241 -16.59 10.82 1.91
N ARG A 242 -16.55 12.15 2.08
CA ARG A 242 -17.61 13.05 1.65
C ARG A 242 -17.78 13.11 0.14
N ALA A 243 -16.71 12.87 -0.62
CA ALA A 243 -16.77 12.73 -2.07
C ALA A 243 -17.52 11.46 -2.55
N GLY A 244 -17.92 10.57 -1.64
CA GLY A 244 -18.66 9.35 -1.97
C GLY A 244 -17.79 8.22 -2.53
N ILE A 245 -16.46 8.31 -2.36
CA ILE A 245 -15.52 7.25 -2.71
C ILE A 245 -15.87 5.99 -1.89
N SER A 246 -15.91 4.84 -2.54
CA SER A 246 -16.31 3.57 -1.92
C SER A 246 -15.12 2.81 -1.30
N SER A 247 -13.91 3.02 -1.81
CA SER A 247 -12.70 2.33 -1.36
C SER A 247 -11.47 3.24 -1.39
N LEU A 248 -10.71 3.27 -0.29
CA LEU A 248 -9.41 3.92 -0.18
C LEU A 248 -8.31 2.88 -0.33
N LYS A 249 -7.52 3.01 -1.39
CA LYS A 249 -6.43 2.10 -1.70
C LYS A 249 -5.09 2.61 -1.18
N ILE A 250 -4.38 1.76 -0.45
CA ILE A 250 -2.98 1.98 -0.04
C ILE A 250 -2.05 1.30 -1.05
N GLU A 251 -1.05 2.00 -1.57
CA GLU A 251 0.05 1.41 -2.36
C GLU A 251 1.20 1.01 -1.44
N GLY A 252 1.86 -0.12 -1.73
CA GLY A 252 2.92 -0.63 -0.86
C GLY A 252 3.19 -2.13 -0.94
N ARG A 253 2.84 -2.82 -2.04
CA ARG A 253 3.00 -4.29 -2.14
C ARG A 253 4.44 -4.78 -1.88
N VAL A 254 5.43 -3.95 -2.20
CA VAL A 254 6.87 -4.21 -2.00
C VAL A 254 7.44 -3.61 -0.71
N LYS A 255 6.60 -2.99 0.13
CA LYS A 255 7.02 -2.36 1.40
C LYS A 255 7.06 -3.41 2.51
N SER A 256 7.68 -3.06 3.64
CA SER A 256 7.80 -3.95 4.80
C SER A 256 6.49 -4.12 5.56
N ASP A 257 6.42 -5.15 6.40
CA ASP A 257 5.25 -5.39 7.26
C ASP A 257 5.05 -4.22 8.25
N TYR A 258 6.16 -3.65 8.74
CA TYR A 258 6.15 -2.45 9.58
C TYR A 258 5.52 -1.23 8.88
N TYR A 259 5.81 -1.04 7.58
CA TYR A 259 5.18 0.00 6.77
C TYR A 259 3.66 -0.22 6.70
N LEU A 260 3.24 -1.44 6.36
CA LEU A 260 1.82 -1.76 6.23
C LEU A 260 1.07 -1.60 7.56
N ALA A 261 1.61 -2.17 8.64
CA ALA A 261 1.03 -2.08 9.98
C ALA A 261 0.80 -0.62 10.40
N THR A 262 1.81 0.23 10.26
CA THR A 262 1.72 1.64 10.65
C THR A 262 0.74 2.40 9.78
N THR A 263 0.86 2.31 8.45
CA THR A 263 0.00 3.04 7.52
C THR A 263 -1.47 2.61 7.64
N ILE A 264 -1.76 1.31 7.62
CA ILE A 264 -3.14 0.79 7.65
C ILE A 264 -3.82 1.19 8.95
N ARG A 265 -3.14 1.07 10.10
CA ARG A 265 -3.68 1.50 11.39
C ARG A 265 -3.97 2.98 11.42
N SER A 266 -3.07 3.84 10.95
CA SER A 266 -3.31 5.28 10.94
C SER A 266 -4.55 5.64 10.12
N TYR A 267 -4.69 5.07 8.92
CA TYR A 267 -5.90 5.28 8.10
C TYR A 267 -7.14 4.68 8.76
N ARG A 268 -7.07 3.47 9.31
CA ARG A 268 -8.20 2.84 10.01
C ARG A 268 -8.70 3.71 11.15
N MET A 269 -7.80 4.21 11.99
CA MET A 269 -8.13 5.09 13.11
C MET A 269 -8.74 6.41 12.64
N ALA A 270 -8.20 7.04 11.59
CA ALA A 270 -8.75 8.26 11.02
C ALA A 270 -10.16 8.04 10.44
N ILE A 271 -10.36 6.95 9.70
CA ILE A 271 -11.68 6.59 9.16
C ILE A 271 -12.66 6.31 10.30
N ASP A 272 -12.27 5.53 11.31
CA ASP A 272 -13.13 5.23 12.46
C ASP A 272 -13.54 6.50 13.21
N ALA A 273 -12.59 7.38 13.51
CA ALA A 273 -12.86 8.67 14.15
C ALA A 273 -13.84 9.53 13.33
N PHE A 274 -13.75 9.53 11.99
CA PHE A 274 -14.73 10.20 11.14
C PHE A 274 -16.14 9.62 11.29
N TYR A 275 -16.28 8.29 11.31
CA TYR A 275 -17.60 7.66 11.43
C TYR A 275 -18.19 7.72 12.85
N GLU A 276 -17.37 7.91 13.88
CA GLU A 276 -17.83 8.16 15.26
C GLU A 276 -18.53 9.52 15.41
N ASP A 277 -17.98 10.60 14.83
CA ASP A 277 -18.62 11.91 14.78
C ASP A 277 -18.41 12.62 13.43
N PRO A 278 -19.22 12.30 12.39
CA PRO A 278 -19.04 12.88 11.06
C PRO A 278 -19.28 14.40 10.99
N LYS A 279 -19.99 14.99 11.96
CA LYS A 279 -20.30 16.44 11.96
C LYS A 279 -19.24 17.23 12.71
N GLY A 280 -18.71 16.69 13.80
CA GLY A 280 -17.66 17.29 14.62
C GLY A 280 -16.24 16.80 14.32
N TYR A 281 -16.05 15.94 13.31
CA TYR A 281 -14.75 15.37 12.95
C TYR A 281 -13.66 16.45 12.85
N LYS A 282 -12.56 16.19 13.53
CA LYS A 282 -11.32 16.97 13.44
C LYS A 282 -10.18 16.00 13.26
N PHE A 283 -9.30 16.30 12.32
CA PHE A 283 -8.09 15.53 12.10
C PHE A 283 -7.20 15.55 13.36
N ASP A 284 -6.72 14.37 13.76
CA ASP A 284 -5.73 14.22 14.83
C ASP A 284 -4.32 14.15 14.21
N PRO A 285 -3.45 15.15 14.45
CA PRO A 285 -2.08 15.19 13.92
C PRO A 285 -1.26 13.94 14.21
N TYR A 286 -1.61 13.22 15.29
CA TYR A 286 -1.01 11.93 15.64
C TYR A 286 -0.95 10.96 14.46
N TYR A 287 -1.97 10.91 13.59
CA TYR A 287 -1.99 9.96 12.47
C TYR A 287 -0.91 10.24 11.43
N LEU A 288 -0.66 11.52 11.15
CA LEU A 288 0.41 11.94 10.24
C LEU A 288 1.78 11.68 10.87
N ASP A 289 1.94 11.98 12.16
CA ASP A 289 3.18 11.72 12.89
C ASP A 289 3.55 10.24 12.85
N GLU A 290 2.57 9.34 13.03
CA GLU A 290 2.77 7.90 12.89
C GLU A 290 3.20 7.50 11.48
N ILE A 291 2.57 8.06 10.45
CA ILE A 291 2.91 7.78 9.04
C ILE A 291 4.34 8.24 8.70
N LYS A 292 4.86 9.30 9.35
CA LYS A 292 6.26 9.74 9.19
C LYS A 292 7.28 8.78 9.81
N LYS A 293 6.86 7.83 10.65
CA LYS A 293 7.75 6.85 11.30
C LYS A 293 8.09 5.64 10.44
N VAL A 294 7.57 5.55 9.21
CA VAL A 294 7.94 4.51 8.25
C VAL A 294 8.85 5.07 7.17
N SER A 295 9.51 4.21 6.38
CA SER A 295 10.35 4.65 5.27
C SER A 295 9.48 5.30 4.18
N HIS A 296 9.51 6.63 4.12
CA HIS A 296 8.72 7.44 3.22
C HIS A 296 9.58 8.49 2.51
N ARG A 297 8.99 9.13 1.51
CA ARG A 297 9.45 10.39 0.94
C ARG A 297 8.54 11.50 1.44
N ASP A 298 8.90 12.76 1.20
CA ASP A 298 7.97 13.86 1.47
C ASP A 298 6.60 13.58 0.88
N PHE A 299 5.58 14.03 1.60
CA PHE A 299 4.20 13.78 1.23
C PHE A 299 3.64 14.88 0.34
N THR A 300 2.73 14.49 -0.52
CA THR A 300 1.91 15.38 -1.33
C THR A 300 0.48 14.87 -1.36
N THR A 301 -0.48 15.77 -1.56
CA THR A 301 -1.85 15.43 -1.92
C THR A 301 -1.99 15.07 -3.42
N GLY A 302 -0.88 15.09 -4.17
CA GLY A 302 -0.89 14.79 -5.60
C GLY A 302 -1.79 15.75 -6.35
N PHE A 303 -2.67 15.22 -7.18
CA PHE A 303 -3.56 16.03 -8.02
C PHE A 303 -4.91 16.34 -7.36
N TYR A 304 -5.16 15.88 -6.13
CA TYR A 304 -6.47 16.04 -5.48
C TYR A 304 -6.89 17.52 -5.34
N TYR A 305 -5.97 18.41 -4.97
CA TYR A 305 -6.27 19.85 -4.77
C TYR A 305 -5.52 20.80 -5.71
N ASN A 306 -4.41 20.38 -6.31
CA ASN A 306 -3.61 21.24 -7.17
C ASN A 306 -3.37 20.57 -8.53
N LYS A 307 -3.74 21.28 -9.62
CA LYS A 307 -3.44 20.83 -10.99
C LYS A 307 -2.00 21.16 -11.40
N ASP A 308 -1.34 22.10 -10.69
CA ASP A 308 0.07 22.41 -10.89
C ASP A 308 0.97 21.48 -10.06
N ILE A 309 1.63 20.55 -10.76
CA ILE A 309 2.44 19.46 -10.18
C ILE A 309 3.77 19.93 -9.56
N ARG A 310 4.11 21.22 -9.63
CA ARG A 310 5.41 21.73 -9.20
C ARG A 310 5.67 21.39 -7.72
N ASP A 311 4.66 21.50 -6.85
CA ASP A 311 4.83 21.19 -5.42
C ASP A 311 4.78 19.68 -5.09
N ALA A 312 4.41 18.82 -6.06
CA ALA A 312 4.33 17.36 -5.90
C ALA A 312 5.65 16.64 -6.23
N GLN A 313 6.69 17.37 -6.62
CA GLN A 313 8.04 16.85 -6.86
C GLN A 313 8.95 17.13 -5.66
N ILE A 314 9.92 16.26 -5.42
CA ILE A 314 11.02 16.53 -4.50
C ILE A 314 12.21 16.98 -5.33
N TYR A 315 12.56 18.26 -5.21
CA TYR A 315 13.69 18.87 -5.91
C TYR A 315 15.00 18.79 -5.11
N GLU A 316 14.93 18.44 -3.82
CA GLU A 316 16.08 18.45 -2.91
C GLU A 316 16.72 17.05 -2.77
N THR A 317 15.96 15.97 -2.53
CA THR A 317 16.52 14.61 -2.36
C THR A 317 15.70 13.47 -2.99
N SER A 318 16.35 12.34 -3.28
CA SER A 318 15.71 11.06 -3.68
C SER A 318 15.73 9.98 -2.59
N SER A 319 16.33 10.29 -1.44
CA SER A 319 16.54 9.39 -0.32
C SER A 319 15.26 9.20 0.49
N TYR A 320 15.09 8.02 1.08
CA TYR A 320 13.99 7.78 2.01
C TYR A 320 14.31 8.40 3.37
N ILE A 321 13.35 9.14 3.93
CA ILE A 321 13.36 9.57 5.32
C ILE A 321 13.13 8.33 6.20
N ARG A 322 14.03 8.11 7.16
CA ARG A 322 14.02 6.94 8.07
C ARG A 322 14.40 7.36 9.48
N GLY A 323 13.48 8.03 10.19
CA GLY A 323 13.70 8.45 11.58
C GLY A 323 13.51 7.35 12.62
N TYR A 324 12.93 6.20 12.23
CA TYR A 324 12.60 5.12 13.18
C TYR A 324 13.09 3.76 12.66
N GLU A 325 13.31 2.85 13.61
CA GLU A 325 13.75 1.49 13.38
C GLU A 325 12.75 0.49 13.99
N TYR A 326 12.36 -0.51 13.21
CA TYR A 326 11.46 -1.57 13.65
C TYR A 326 12.23 -2.63 14.44
N ILE A 327 11.93 -2.78 15.73
CA ILE A 327 12.74 -3.59 16.66
C ILE A 327 12.26 -5.03 16.71
N ALA A 328 10.98 -5.25 17.00
CA ALA A 328 10.47 -6.59 17.23
C ALA A 328 8.95 -6.71 17.04
N ARG A 329 8.46 -7.93 16.87
CA ARG A 329 7.04 -8.29 16.88
C ARG A 329 6.72 -9.07 18.16
N VAL A 330 5.58 -8.79 18.78
CA VAL A 330 5.03 -9.60 19.87
C VAL A 330 4.48 -10.90 19.31
N GLU A 331 4.98 -12.03 19.81
CA GLU A 331 4.51 -13.37 19.48
C GLU A 331 3.55 -13.90 20.57
N ALA A 332 3.81 -13.58 21.84
CA ALA A 332 2.97 -13.98 22.96
C ALA A 332 3.07 -12.98 24.13
N TYR A 333 2.07 -12.96 25.00
CA TYR A 333 2.04 -12.16 26.21
C TYR A 333 1.41 -12.95 27.35
N ASP A 334 2.09 -12.99 28.50
CA ASP A 334 1.59 -13.59 29.74
C ASP A 334 1.07 -12.47 30.67
N PRO A 335 -0.24 -12.43 30.98
CA PRO A 335 -0.81 -11.39 31.82
C PRO A 335 -0.42 -11.50 33.30
N GLU A 336 -0.04 -12.69 33.80
CA GLU A 336 0.32 -12.89 35.21
C GLU A 336 1.72 -12.35 35.48
N THR A 337 2.67 -12.65 34.60
CA THR A 337 4.07 -12.20 34.73
C THR A 337 4.34 -10.87 34.02
N LYS A 338 3.40 -10.40 33.19
CA LYS A 338 3.55 -9.24 32.27
C LYS A 338 4.67 -9.39 31.24
N MET A 339 5.15 -10.61 31.00
CA MET A 339 6.22 -10.87 30.05
C MET A 339 5.67 -11.04 28.63
N ALA A 340 6.25 -10.33 27.67
CA ALA A 340 6.01 -10.55 26.24
C ALA A 340 7.16 -11.32 25.60
N SER A 341 6.84 -12.36 24.84
CA SER A 341 7.80 -13.01 23.93
C SER A 341 7.80 -12.28 22.59
N LEU A 342 8.98 -11.90 22.12
CA LEU A 342 9.20 -10.99 21.00
C LEU A 342 10.12 -11.62 19.96
N SER A 343 9.75 -11.57 18.68
CA SER A 343 10.62 -11.94 17.56
C SER A 343 11.42 -10.74 17.07
N LEU A 344 12.75 -10.84 17.15
CA LEU A 344 13.68 -9.76 16.82
C LEU A 344 13.70 -9.46 15.31
N ARG A 345 13.83 -8.17 14.99
CA ARG A 345 14.04 -7.65 13.61
C ARG A 345 15.28 -6.78 13.52
N ASN A 346 15.54 -5.95 14.51
CA ASN A 346 16.78 -5.18 14.63
C ASN A 346 17.34 -5.29 16.05
N ARG A 347 18.66 -5.23 16.16
CA ARG A 347 19.40 -5.39 17.43
C ARG A 347 18.90 -4.42 18.49
N THR A 348 18.72 -4.91 19.72
CA THR A 348 18.26 -4.11 20.87
C THR A 348 19.00 -4.47 22.16
N PHE A 349 19.02 -3.54 23.10
CA PHE A 349 19.74 -3.60 24.37
C PHE A 349 18.84 -3.18 25.55
N PRO A 350 19.12 -3.65 26.77
CA PRO A 350 18.50 -3.08 27.96
C PRO A 350 18.91 -1.60 28.06
N GLY A 351 17.99 -0.78 28.56
CA GLY A 351 18.15 0.66 28.68
C GLY A 351 17.55 1.47 27.55
N GLU A 352 17.26 0.86 26.39
CA GLU A 352 16.70 1.55 25.23
C GLU A 352 15.22 1.90 25.44
N GLU A 353 14.83 3.07 24.97
CA GLU A 353 13.43 3.50 24.92
C GLU A 353 12.79 3.03 23.62
N VAL A 354 11.62 2.41 23.73
CA VAL A 354 10.83 1.87 22.61
C VAL A 354 9.39 2.34 22.66
N GLU A 355 8.83 2.54 21.48
CA GLU A 355 7.39 2.68 21.29
C GLU A 355 6.78 1.33 20.95
N VAL A 356 5.68 1.01 21.62
CA VAL A 356 4.89 -0.20 21.41
C VAL A 356 3.56 0.21 20.79
N PHE A 357 3.19 -0.38 19.66
CA PHE A 357 1.92 -0.08 18.99
C PHE A 357 1.25 -1.36 18.46
N GLY A 358 -0.07 -1.28 18.32
CA GLY A 358 -0.90 -2.38 17.83
C GLY A 358 -2.17 -1.88 17.16
N PRO A 359 -2.99 -2.79 16.61
CA PRO A 359 -4.20 -2.42 15.88
C PRO A 359 -5.15 -1.53 16.69
N GLY A 360 -5.57 -0.40 16.09
CA GLY A 360 -6.62 0.48 16.64
C GLY A 360 -6.28 1.25 17.91
N ILE A 361 -5.06 1.17 18.45
CA ILE A 361 -4.66 1.86 19.69
C ILE A 361 -3.55 2.87 19.42
N LYS A 362 -3.48 3.99 20.16
CA LYS A 362 -2.27 4.84 20.17
C LYS A 362 -1.09 4.08 20.80
N HIS A 363 0.13 4.40 20.36
CA HIS A 363 1.35 3.81 20.89
C HIS A 363 1.56 4.26 22.33
N PHE A 364 2.31 3.48 23.10
CA PHE A 364 2.87 3.91 24.37
C PHE A 364 4.37 3.69 24.38
N THR A 365 5.07 4.47 25.21
CA THR A 365 6.52 4.40 25.35
C THR A 365 6.90 3.64 26.62
N GLN A 366 7.94 2.82 26.51
CA GLN A 366 8.57 2.17 27.65
C GLN A 366 10.08 2.03 27.45
N LYS A 367 10.80 1.91 28.56
CA LYS A 367 12.21 1.54 28.56
C LYS A 367 12.32 0.02 28.71
N ILE A 368 13.22 -0.61 27.96
CA ILE A 368 13.54 -2.03 28.13
C ILE A 368 14.42 -2.17 29.36
N GLU A 369 13.87 -2.53 30.52
CA GLU A 369 14.68 -2.64 31.76
C GLU A 369 15.58 -3.87 31.75
N GLU A 370 15.01 -5.03 31.45
CA GLU A 370 15.71 -6.31 31.37
C GLU A 370 15.24 -7.12 30.16
N MET A 371 16.12 -7.99 29.68
CA MET A 371 15.80 -8.92 28.60
C MET A 371 16.20 -10.34 28.97
N TYR A 372 15.42 -11.29 28.48
CA TYR A 372 15.63 -12.71 28.68
C TYR A 372 15.59 -13.45 27.34
N ASP A 373 16.32 -14.55 27.21
CA ASP A 373 16.18 -15.45 26.05
C ASP A 373 14.93 -16.35 26.17
N GLU A 374 14.75 -17.25 25.20
CA GLU A 374 13.62 -18.20 25.21
C GLU A 374 13.62 -19.16 26.42
N ASN A 375 14.80 -19.39 27.02
CA ASN A 375 15.05 -20.27 28.15
C ASN A 375 15.09 -19.52 29.49
N ASP A 376 14.63 -18.27 29.53
CA ASP A 376 14.59 -17.41 30.71
C ASP A 376 15.98 -17.05 31.29
N ASN A 377 17.05 -17.16 30.50
CA ASN A 377 18.35 -16.63 30.88
C ASN A 377 18.41 -15.14 30.57
N LYS A 378 18.89 -14.34 31.52
CA LYS A 378 19.11 -12.90 31.31
C LYS A 378 20.14 -12.66 30.21
N ILE A 379 19.85 -11.72 29.30
CA ILE A 379 20.72 -11.35 28.18
C ILE A 379 20.95 -9.84 28.14
N ASP A 380 22.17 -9.44 27.77
CA ASP A 380 22.54 -8.02 27.63
C ASP A 380 22.26 -7.46 26.23
N MET A 381 21.86 -8.32 25.28
CA MET A 381 21.60 -7.94 23.89
C MET A 381 20.83 -9.05 23.17
N ALA A 382 19.86 -8.65 22.34
CA ALA A 382 19.30 -9.50 21.30
C ALA A 382 19.82 -9.03 19.93
N ASN A 383 20.46 -9.91 19.16
CA ASN A 383 21.14 -9.54 17.90
C ASN A 383 21.07 -10.58 16.79
N LYS A 384 20.45 -11.74 17.02
CA LYS A 384 20.27 -12.76 15.99
C LYS A 384 18.91 -12.57 15.30
N ALA A 385 18.90 -12.57 13.98
CA ALA A 385 17.67 -12.39 13.21
C ALA A 385 16.61 -13.42 13.64
N GLU A 386 15.38 -12.96 13.86
CA GLU A 386 14.23 -13.76 14.30
C GLU A 386 14.38 -14.43 15.68
N GLN A 387 15.44 -14.12 16.44
CA GLN A 387 15.60 -14.59 17.81
C GLN A 387 14.39 -14.19 18.67
N ILE A 388 13.91 -15.16 19.45
CA ILE A 388 12.92 -14.89 20.49
C ILE A 388 13.64 -14.36 21.74
N PHE A 389 13.16 -13.23 22.25
CA PHE A 389 13.57 -12.67 23.54
C PHE A 389 12.32 -12.22 24.30
N LYS A 390 12.43 -12.10 25.62
CA LYS A 390 11.33 -11.71 26.49
C LYS A 390 11.66 -10.42 27.24
N ILE A 391 10.67 -9.55 27.37
CA ILE A 391 10.75 -8.32 28.19
C ILE A 391 9.45 -8.15 28.98
N GLU A 392 9.53 -7.45 30.11
CA GLU A 392 8.33 -7.02 30.85
C GLU A 392 7.66 -5.85 30.10
N MET A 393 6.32 -5.89 29.99
CA MET A 393 5.54 -4.85 29.33
C MET A 393 4.85 -3.94 30.34
N LYS A 394 4.99 -2.63 30.14
CA LYS A 394 4.34 -1.59 30.95
C LYS A 394 2.81 -1.63 30.84
N GLN A 395 2.28 -2.07 29.70
CA GLN A 395 0.85 -2.24 29.45
C GLN A 395 0.59 -3.59 28.78
N PRO A 396 -0.62 -4.16 28.93
CA PRO A 396 -0.99 -5.38 28.22
C PRO A 396 -0.83 -5.24 26.71
N VAL A 397 -0.23 -6.26 26.08
CA VAL A 397 -0.05 -6.34 24.62
C VAL A 397 -0.68 -7.61 24.06
N LYS A 398 -0.80 -7.67 22.73
CA LYS A 398 -1.33 -8.84 22.02
C LYS A 398 -0.35 -9.30 20.96
N GLU A 399 -0.50 -10.56 20.55
CA GLU A 399 0.20 -11.09 19.38
C GLU A 399 0.04 -10.15 18.18
N GLY A 400 1.15 -9.92 17.47
CA GLY A 400 1.21 -9.05 16.32
C GLY A 400 1.50 -7.58 16.62
N TYR A 401 1.49 -7.15 17.89
CA TYR A 401 1.96 -5.81 18.27
C TYR A 401 3.43 -5.65 17.88
N MET A 402 3.85 -4.41 17.65
CA MET A 402 5.18 -4.10 17.14
C MET A 402 5.90 -3.08 18.03
N LEU A 403 7.20 -3.27 18.16
CA LEU A 403 8.12 -2.37 18.86
C LEU A 403 8.96 -1.61 17.84
N ARG A 404 9.17 -0.33 18.07
CA ARG A 404 10.09 0.51 17.29
C ARG A 404 10.84 1.49 18.19
N ARG A 405 11.93 2.06 17.69
CA ARG A 405 12.65 3.16 18.36
C ARG A 405 12.97 4.27 17.39
N GLU A 406 13.11 5.49 17.90
CA GLU A 406 13.71 6.61 17.16
C GLU A 406 15.21 6.35 16.96
N LYS A 407 15.75 6.80 15.83
CA LYS A 407 17.15 6.57 15.44
C LYS A 407 18.14 7.56 16.02
#